data_AF-A0A0E3Q4F7-F1
#
_entry.id   AF-A0A0E3Q4F7-F1
#
_cell.length_a   1.000
_cell.length_b   1.000
_cell.length_c   1.000
_cell.angle_alpha   90.00
_cell.angle_beta   90.00
_cell.angle_gamma   90.00
#
_symmetry.space_group_name_H-M   'P 1'
#
loop_
_entity.id
_entity.type
_entity.pdbx_description
1 polymer ?
#
loop_
_entity_poly.entity_id
_entity_poly.type
_entity_poly.pdbx_seq_one_letter_code
_entity_poly.pdbx_strand_id
1 'polypeptide(L)'
;MKLEALKQLLASLDINLDEIKDERYAKAFRILFAIIETQNEEIEFFKTEVQKLRDEINLLKGEKAKPKIRGSKKNEDISSEKERENIKLT
;
A
#
# COMPACT_ATOMS: atom_id res chain seq x y z
N MET A 1 -21.87 3.69 -3.47
CA MET A 1 -22.41 3.12 -4.72
C MET A 1 -21.32 2.34 -5.42
N LYS A 2 -21.65 1.22 -6.08
CA LYS A 2 -20.70 0.43 -6.87
C LYS A 2 -20.28 1.26 -8.10
N LEU A 3 -18.98 1.35 -8.41
CA LEU A 3 -18.46 2.14 -9.55
C LEU A 3 -19.22 1.85 -10.85
N GLU A 4 -19.53 0.56 -11.07
CA GLU A 4 -20.26 0.11 -12.25
C GLU A 4 -21.68 0.69 -12.34
N ALA A 5 -22.36 0.85 -11.20
CA ALA A 5 -23.68 1.47 -11.17
C ALA A 5 -23.62 2.97 -11.51
N LEU A 6 -22.55 3.66 -11.10
CA LEU A 6 -22.34 5.07 -11.45
C LEU A 6 -22.02 5.25 -12.93
N LYS A 7 -21.22 4.35 -13.52
CA LYS A 7 -20.95 4.35 -14.97
C LYS A 7 -22.21 4.11 -15.79
N GLN A 8 -23.03 3.14 -15.40
CA GLN A 8 -24.31 2.86 -16.04
C GLN A 8 -25.27 4.05 -15.93
N LEU A 9 -25.33 4.68 -14.76
CA LEU A 9 -26.16 5.87 -14.55
C LEU A 9 -25.66 7.04 -15.42
N LEU A 10 -24.35 7.28 -15.48
CA LEU A 10 -23.78 8.32 -16.34
C LEU A 10 -24.06 8.06 -17.82
N ALA A 11 -23.91 6.81 -18.29
CA ALA A 11 -24.24 6.43 -19.66
C ALA A 11 -25.74 6.59 -19.96
N SER A 12 -26.62 6.32 -19.00
CA SER A 12 -28.07 6.48 -19.16
C SER A 12 -28.53 7.93 -19.26
N LEU A 13 -27.71 8.89 -18.81
CA LEU A 13 -28.06 10.31 -18.88
C LEU A 13 -27.91 10.87 -20.30
N ASP A 14 -27.16 10.20 -21.18
CA ASP A 14 -27.01 10.54 -22.61
C ASP A 14 -26.80 12.05 -22.87
N ILE A 15 -25.88 12.66 -22.11
CA ILE A 15 -25.69 14.11 -22.11
C ILE A 15 -24.68 14.48 -23.20
N ASN A 16 -25.15 15.21 -24.21
CA ASN A 16 -24.27 15.91 -25.13
C ASN A 16 -23.98 17.34 -24.61
N LEU A 17 -22.72 17.62 -24.29
CA LEU A 17 -22.29 18.93 -23.77
C LEU A 17 -22.45 20.06 -24.80
N ASP A 18 -22.45 19.72 -26.09
CA ASP A 18 -22.60 20.69 -27.18
C ASP A 18 -24.06 21.12 -27.39
N GLU A 19 -25.01 20.38 -26.82
CA GLU A 19 -26.44 20.69 -26.86
C GLU A 19 -26.90 21.55 -25.68
N ILE A 20 -26.01 21.82 -24.72
CA ILE A 20 -26.30 22.70 -23.58
C ILE A 20 -26.42 24.15 -24.10
N LYS A 21 -27.66 24.66 -24.08
CA LYS A 21 -27.99 26.02 -24.58
C LYS A 21 -27.27 27.15 -23.85
N ASP A 22 -27.01 26.99 -22.56
CA ASP A 22 -26.31 27.99 -21.77
C ASP A 22 -24.81 27.70 -21.78
N GLU A 23 -24.09 28.56 -22.50
CA GLU A 23 -22.64 28.47 -22.69
C GLU A 23 -21.86 28.47 -21.38
N ARG A 24 -22.37 29.12 -20.32
CA ARG A 24 -21.71 29.14 -19.01
C ARG A 24 -21.69 27.76 -18.39
N TYR A 25 -22.83 27.06 -18.44
CA TYR A 25 -22.93 25.69 -17.93
C TYR A 25 -22.13 24.72 -18.80
N ALA A 26 -22.21 24.84 -20.13
CA ALA A 26 -21.43 24.00 -21.05
C ALA A 26 -19.92 24.10 -20.75
N LYS A 27 -19.41 25.33 -20.58
CA LYS A 27 -18.01 25.59 -20.22
C LYS A 27 -17.65 25.05 -18.84
N ALA A 28 -18.51 25.21 -17.84
CA ALA A 28 -18.28 24.69 -16.50
C ALA A 28 -18.14 23.15 -16.50
N PHE A 29 -19.02 22.44 -17.21
CA PHE A 29 -18.93 20.98 -17.32
C PHE A 29 -17.67 20.54 -18.06
N ARG A 30 -17.29 21.20 -19.17
CA ARG A 30 -16.03 20.89 -19.88
C ARG A 30 -14.81 21.04 -18.97
N ILE A 31 -14.75 22.10 -18.17
CA ILE A 31 -13.65 22.31 -17.21
C ILE A 31 -13.66 21.22 -16.13
N LEU A 32 -14.84 20.88 -15.60
CA LEU A 32 -14.97 19.81 -14.61
C LEU A 32 -14.49 18.46 -15.16
N PHE A 33 -14.84 18.12 -16.41
CA PHE A 33 -14.35 16.90 -17.06
C PHE A 33 -12.83 16.90 -17.21
N ALA A 34 -12.25 18.00 -17.67
CA ALA A 34 -10.79 18.13 -17.77
C ALA A 34 -10.10 17.94 -16.41
N ILE A 35 -10.66 18.53 -15.34
CA ILE A 35 -10.12 18.35 -13.98
C ILE A 35 -10.20 16.88 -13.55
N ILE A 36 -11.34 16.22 -13.78
CA ILE A 36 -11.54 14.81 -13.42
C ILE A 36 -10.57 13.91 -14.19
N GLU A 37 -10.33 14.19 -15.49
CA GLU A 37 -9.35 13.47 -16.30
C GLU A 37 -7.94 13.62 -15.74
N THR A 38 -7.49 14.85 -15.47
CA THR A 38 -6.17 15.11 -14.88
C THR A 38 -6.02 14.42 -13.51
N GLN A 39 -7.05 14.48 -12.67
CA GLN A 39 -7.03 13.80 -11.36
C GLN A 39 -6.95 12.28 -11.50
N ASN A 40 -7.64 11.68 -12.48
CA ASN A 40 -7.55 10.24 -12.73
C ASN A 40 -6.14 9.82 -13.17
N GLU A 41 -5.50 10.61 -14.04
CA GLU A 41 -4.11 10.37 -14.45
C GLU A 41 -3.15 10.41 -13.27
N GLU A 42 -3.28 11.43 -12.40
CA GLU A 42 -2.49 11.54 -11.17
C GLU A 42 -2.72 10.37 -10.23
N ILE A 43 -3.98 9.93 -10.06
CA ILE A 43 -4.32 8.78 -9.21
C ILE A 43 -3.66 7.50 -9.75
N GLU A 44 -3.72 7.24 -11.05
CA GLU A 44 -3.06 6.07 -11.64
C GLU A 44 -1.54 6.15 -11.48
N PHE A 45 -0.94 7.32 -11.72
CA PHE A 45 0.48 7.55 -11.45
C PHE A 45 0.84 7.22 -9.99
N PHE A 46 0.12 7.77 -9.02
CA PHE A 46 0.39 7.50 -7.60
C PHE A 46 0.16 6.04 -7.21
N LYS A 47 -0.85 5.36 -7.76
CA LYS A 47 -1.03 3.92 -7.53
C LYS A 47 0.19 3.12 -8.01
N THR A 48 0.74 3.46 -9.17
CA THR A 48 1.93 2.77 -9.68
C THR A 48 3.16 3.02 -8.81
N GLU A 49 3.37 4.25 -8.37
CA GLU A 49 4.49 4.61 -7.48
C GLU A 49 4.36 3.91 -6.12
N VAL A 50 3.16 3.91 -5.52
CA VAL A 50 2.89 3.17 -4.28
C VAL A 50 3.18 1.68 -4.44
N GLN A 51 2.84 1.09 -5.58
CA GLN A 51 3.12 -0.32 -5.84
C GLN A 51 4.63 -0.58 -5.93
N LYS A 52 5.37 0.24 -6.71
CA LYS A 52 6.84 0.14 -6.80
C LYS A 52 7.50 0.26 -5.43
N LEU A 53 7.10 1.24 -4.61
CA LEU A 53 7.64 1.43 -3.27
C LEU A 53 7.33 0.25 -2.34
N ARG A 54 6.15 -0.36 -2.46
CA ARG A 54 5.82 -1.58 -1.70
C ARG A 54 6.70 -2.74 -2.11
N ASP A 55 6.94 -2.91 -3.40
CA ASP A 55 7.79 -3.96 -3.95
C ASP A 55 9.24 -3.77 -3.50
N GLU A 56 9.74 -2.53 -3.52
CA GLU A 56 11.06 -2.17 -3.01
C GLU A 56 11.18 -2.42 -1.50
N ILE A 57 10.17 -2.04 -0.71
CA ILE A 57 10.14 -2.33 0.73
C ILE A 57 10.17 -3.84 0.98
N ASN A 58 9.46 -4.63 0.20
CA ASN A 58 9.44 -6.09 0.33
C ASN A 58 10.80 -6.71 -0.05
N LEU A 59 11.43 -6.20 -1.12
CA LEU A 59 12.78 -6.58 -1.52
C LEU A 59 13.81 -6.27 -0.42
N LEU A 60 13.79 -5.05 0.12
CA LEU A 60 14.73 -4.58 1.15
C LEU A 60 14.55 -5.30 2.48
N LYS A 61 13.32 -5.64 2.86
CA LYS A 61 13.06 -6.47 4.04
C LYS A 61 13.57 -7.89 3.87
N GLY A 62 13.84 -8.30 2.62
CA GLY A 62 13.96 -9.68 2.20
C GLY A 62 12.66 -10.43 2.47
N GLU A 63 12.37 -11.50 1.74
CA GLU A 63 11.24 -12.39 2.04
C GLU A 63 11.41 -13.16 3.38
N LYS A 64 12.09 -12.59 4.37
CA LYS A 64 12.25 -13.16 5.69
C LYS A 64 10.99 -12.91 6.50
N ALA A 65 10.09 -13.90 6.48
CA ALA A 65 9.25 -14.13 7.65
C ALA A 65 10.13 -14.10 8.90
N LYS A 66 9.69 -13.37 9.93
CA LYS A 66 10.40 -13.22 11.21
C LYS A 66 10.99 -14.57 11.61
N PRO A 67 12.33 -14.72 11.77
CA PRO A 67 12.91 -16.01 12.07
C PRO A 67 12.21 -16.58 13.30
N LYS A 68 11.70 -17.80 13.19
CA LYS A 68 11.03 -18.48 14.29
C LYS A 68 12.12 -18.90 15.28
N ILE A 69 12.60 -17.95 16.07
CA ILE A 69 13.58 -18.18 17.12
C ILE A 69 12.91 -19.17 18.08
N ARG A 70 13.39 -20.42 18.10
CA ARG A 70 13.01 -21.37 19.15
C ARG A 70 13.50 -20.78 20.47
N GLY A 71 12.62 -20.70 21.47
CA GLY A 71 13.02 -20.29 22.81
C GLY A 71 14.23 -21.11 23.28
N SER A 72 15.18 -20.47 23.96
CA SER A 72 16.35 -21.18 24.48
C SER A 72 15.89 -22.34 25.35
N LYS A 73 16.58 -23.48 25.24
CA LYS A 73 16.40 -24.58 26.21
C LYS A 73 16.64 -24.01 27.62
N LYS A 74 15.94 -24.59 28.60
CA LYS A 74 15.90 -24.18 30.01
C LYS A 74 17.27 -23.74 30.53
N ASN A 75 17.24 -22.77 31.45
CA ASN A 75 18.37 -22.25 32.23
C ASN A 75 19.08 -23.39 33.00
N GLU A 76 19.85 -24.22 32.30
CA GLU A 76 20.87 -25.03 32.93
C GLU A 76 21.99 -24.06 33.32
N ASP A 77 22.42 -24.14 34.58
CA ASP A 77 23.54 -23.37 35.10
C ASP A 77 24.79 -23.75 34.31
N ILE A 78 25.17 -22.91 33.35
CA ILE A 78 26.33 -23.09 32.46
C ILE A 78 27.63 -22.67 33.17
N SER A 79 27.58 -22.39 34.47
CA SER A 79 28.71 -21.92 35.25
C SER A 79 29.80 -22.99 35.39
N SER A 80 30.99 -22.67 34.89
CA SER A 80 32.21 -23.45 35.08
C SER A 80 32.80 -23.32 36.50
N GLU A 81 32.10 -22.66 37.43
CA GLU A 81 32.61 -22.40 38.78
C GLU A 81 32.89 -23.71 39.54
N LYS A 82 32.05 -24.73 39.32
CA LYS A 82 32.28 -26.08 39.87
C LYS A 82 33.58 -26.70 39.39
N GLU A 83 33.96 -26.47 38.13
CA GLU A 83 35.25 -26.95 37.60
C GLU A 83 36.43 -26.14 38.17
N ARG A 84 36.25 -24.82 38.38
CA ARG A 84 37.28 -23.95 38.98
C ARG A 84 37.55 -24.26 40.45
N GLU A 85 36.53 -24.61 41.22
CA GLU A 85 36.68 -25.03 42.63
C GLU A 85 37.45 -26.34 42.75
N ASN A 86 37.16 -27.33 41.90
CA ASN A 86 37.85 -28.61 41.92
C ASN A 86 39.36 -28.48 41.57
N ILE A 87 39.74 -27.54 40.70
CA ILE A 87 41.15 -27.29 40.37
C ILE A 87 41.92 -26.71 41.57
N LYS A 88 41.26 -25.97 42.48
CA LYS A 88 41.93 -25.38 43.66
C LYS A 88 42.14 -26.39 44.80
N LEU A 89 41.45 -27.52 44.79
CA LEU A 89 41.56 -28.57 45.82
C LEU A 89 42.57 -29.68 45.46
N THR A 90 43.27 -29.56 44.33
CA THR A 90 44.33 -30.48 43.89
C THR A 90 45.68 -29.78 43.91
#